data_AF-A0A822ITG5-F1
#
_entry.id   AF-A0A822ITG5-F1
#
_cell.length_a   1.000
_cell.length_b   1.000
_cell.length_c   1.000
_cell.angle_alpha   90.00
_cell.angle_beta   90.00
_cell.angle_gamma   90.00
#
_symmetry.space_group_name_H-M   'P 1'
#
loop_
_entity.id
_entity.type
_entity.pdbx_description
1 polymer ?
#
loop_
_entity_poly.entity_id
_entity_poly.type
_entity_poly.pdbx_seq_one_letter_code
_entity_poly.pdbx_strand_id
1 'polypeptide(L)'
;MKLFISQRAEAEVLGHIIILSITILGIGMITIFGVPAIYNLEDMANSKNVEQAFTVLDSRASRVILGDSPLQITNIDTGGGTMSIEPNSSENPSYVVINSSSFNVTIPMGRIKYTLDDRIVSYEGGGVWAQYPGGGTVMLSPPEFHYNGWTLTLPVINISGSASVGGKGTMVISLEKMATTIQYPNATIPGRTNPVEGGAVGKVNVNIISDYYNSWADYARTLSYTNVSVNDTGRTAIVELKVISPMGTFVSIPDTITLRDINMSSPEPLNNFSFNLITSGTSWGSREVELEAVNGNKKLKIDIHHDSGDDIDIDYSYTAPGITETWNAFLISKKAPSPWNIDFLNKTLNLTFTATSCPTWLPPECTSTTNYSLYDIMQHYALLIGPDIEFKTETEKISSDISSYTLDYDPGPGALTYLHITENKVDVEIS
;
A
#
# COMPACT_ATOMS: atom_id res chain seq x y z
N MET A 1 -99.45 -27.13 27.28
CA MET A 1 -98.34 -27.41 26.35
C MET A 1 -97.83 -26.08 25.82
N LYS A 2 -96.74 -25.56 26.40
CA LYS A 2 -96.00 -24.40 25.88
C LYS A 2 -94.53 -24.83 25.78
N LEU A 3 -94.15 -25.27 24.58
CA LEU A 3 -92.77 -25.48 24.16
C LEU A 3 -92.18 -24.10 23.85
N PHE A 4 -91.57 -23.46 24.84
CA PHE A 4 -90.67 -22.33 24.60
C PHE A 4 -89.38 -22.61 25.38
N ILE A 5 -88.25 -22.29 24.74
CA ILE A 5 -86.86 -22.45 25.18
C ILE A 5 -86.21 -23.77 24.73
N SER A 6 -86.06 -23.96 23.42
CA SER A 6 -85.05 -24.84 22.81
C SER A 6 -84.04 -24.01 21.99
N GLN A 7 -84.50 -22.96 21.30
CA GLN A 7 -83.65 -22.05 20.51
C GLN A 7 -82.63 -21.23 21.33
N ARG A 8 -82.89 -20.93 22.61
CA ARG A 8 -81.94 -20.19 23.47
C ARG A 8 -80.77 -21.06 23.95
N ALA A 9 -81.04 -22.34 24.24
CA ALA A 9 -80.02 -23.31 24.59
C ALA A 9 -79.19 -23.72 23.36
N GLU A 10 -79.81 -23.81 22.17
CA GLU A 10 -79.08 -23.99 20.90
C GLU A 10 -78.16 -22.81 20.57
N ALA A 11 -78.62 -21.57 20.74
CA ALA A 11 -77.83 -20.37 20.44
C ALA A 11 -76.60 -20.23 21.36
N GLU A 12 -76.70 -20.63 22.63
CA GLU A 12 -75.59 -20.64 23.59
C GLU A 12 -74.50 -21.64 23.21
N VAL A 13 -74.90 -22.84 22.76
CA VAL A 13 -73.98 -23.88 22.27
C VAL A 13 -73.31 -23.46 20.96
N LEU A 14 -74.06 -22.89 20.02
CA LEU A 14 -73.52 -22.33 18.77
C LEU A 14 -72.51 -21.20 19.01
N GLY A 15 -72.81 -20.29 19.95
CA GLY A 15 -71.89 -19.21 20.34
C GLY A 15 -70.56 -19.75 20.88
N HIS A 16 -70.62 -20.78 21.73
CA HIS A 16 -69.41 -21.46 22.23
C HIS A 16 -68.61 -22.14 21.12
N ILE A 17 -69.26 -22.86 20.22
CA ILE A 17 -68.58 -23.54 19.10
C ILE A 17 -67.88 -22.52 18.19
N ILE A 18 -68.53 -21.38 17.90
CA ILE A 18 -67.95 -20.32 17.07
C ILE A 18 -66.73 -19.69 17.77
N ILE A 19 -66.84 -19.33 19.05
CA ILE A 19 -65.72 -18.76 19.81
C ILE A 19 -64.56 -19.77 19.87
N LEU A 20 -64.85 -21.04 20.17
CA LEU A 20 -63.84 -22.09 20.21
C LEU A 20 -63.16 -22.31 18.85
N SER A 21 -63.93 -22.24 17.76
CA SER A 21 -63.39 -22.38 16.41
C SER A 21 -62.49 -21.19 16.06
N ILE A 22 -62.91 -19.96 16.39
CA ILE A 22 -62.13 -18.75 16.15
C ILE A 22 -60.86 -18.73 17.01
N THR A 23 -60.92 -19.16 18.27
CA THR A 23 -59.74 -19.22 19.14
C THR A 23 -58.75 -20.27 18.66
N ILE A 24 -59.20 -21.46 18.27
CA ILE A 24 -58.35 -22.51 17.69
C ILE A 24 -57.73 -22.02 16.37
N LEU A 25 -58.51 -21.38 15.50
CA LEU A 25 -57.99 -20.80 14.25
C LEU A 25 -56.98 -19.68 14.50
N GLY A 26 -57.25 -18.80 15.47
CA GLY A 26 -56.34 -17.73 15.86
C GLY A 26 -55.02 -18.25 16.41
N ILE A 27 -55.08 -19.21 17.34
CA ILE A 27 -53.89 -19.89 17.86
C ILE A 27 -53.17 -20.58 16.70
N GLY A 28 -53.87 -21.33 15.86
CA GLY A 28 -53.30 -22.02 14.71
C GLY A 28 -52.53 -21.08 13.77
N MET A 29 -53.11 -19.93 13.41
CA MET A 29 -52.41 -18.92 12.60
C MET A 29 -51.19 -18.35 13.32
N ILE A 30 -51.31 -18.00 14.60
CA ILE A 30 -50.19 -17.47 15.39
C ILE A 30 -49.06 -18.49 15.44
N THR A 31 -49.35 -19.78 15.62
CA THR A 31 -48.29 -20.81 15.67
C THR A 31 -47.64 -21.01 14.31
N ILE A 32 -48.41 -21.01 13.22
CA ILE A 32 -47.89 -21.20 11.86
C ILE A 32 -46.98 -20.05 11.43
N PHE A 33 -47.32 -18.80 11.74
CA PHE A 33 -46.57 -17.62 11.28
C PHE A 33 -45.65 -17.03 12.35
N GLY A 34 -46.05 -17.05 13.61
CA GLY A 34 -45.33 -16.44 14.72
C GLY A 34 -44.08 -17.23 15.14
N VAL A 35 -44.17 -18.56 15.19
CA VAL A 35 -43.03 -19.41 15.58
C VAL A 35 -41.85 -19.28 14.60
N PRO A 36 -42.04 -19.38 13.27
CA PRO A 36 -40.94 -19.16 12.32
C PRO A 36 -40.36 -17.74 12.38
N ALA A 37 -41.19 -16.73 12.60
CA ALA A 37 -40.72 -15.35 12.75
C ALA A 37 -39.81 -15.18 13.98
N ILE A 38 -40.15 -15.83 15.09
CA ILE A 38 -39.32 -15.82 16.31
C ILE A 38 -37.98 -16.53 16.06
N TYR A 39 -37.97 -17.68 15.39
CA TYR A 39 -36.71 -18.38 15.07
C TYR A 39 -35.80 -17.54 14.17
N ASN A 40 -36.35 -16.90 13.13
CA ASN A 40 -35.57 -16.00 12.28
C ASN A 40 -34.98 -14.81 13.07
N LEU A 41 -35.70 -14.28 14.06
CA LEU A 41 -35.20 -13.23 14.95
C LEU A 41 -34.10 -13.74 15.88
N GLU A 42 -34.23 -14.97 16.40
CA GLU A 42 -33.22 -15.63 17.23
C GLU A 42 -31.92 -15.83 16.44
N ASP A 43 -31.99 -16.37 15.21
CA ASP A 43 -30.82 -16.60 14.35
C ASP A 43 -30.12 -15.28 13.98
N MET A 44 -30.90 -14.25 13.65
CA MET A 44 -30.35 -12.92 13.37
C MET A 44 -29.67 -12.30 14.60
N ALA A 45 -30.28 -12.45 15.79
CA ALA A 45 -29.71 -11.95 17.04
C ALA A 45 -28.42 -12.70 17.41
N ASN A 46 -28.43 -14.04 17.33
CA ASN A 46 -27.26 -14.89 17.58
C ASN A 46 -26.10 -14.51 16.66
N SER A 47 -26.39 -14.32 15.37
CA SER A 47 -25.34 -13.97 14.44
C SER A 47 -24.75 -12.57 14.70
N LYS A 48 -25.58 -11.58 15.05
CA LYS A 48 -25.06 -10.26 15.48
C LYS A 48 -24.23 -10.34 16.77
N ASN A 49 -24.63 -11.18 17.71
CA ASN A 49 -23.85 -11.40 18.94
C ASN A 49 -22.47 -11.97 18.62
N VAL A 50 -22.38 -12.91 17.67
CA VAL A 50 -21.10 -13.45 17.22
C VAL A 50 -20.25 -12.40 16.52
N GLU A 51 -20.82 -11.58 15.64
CA GLU A 51 -20.08 -10.46 15.01
C GLU A 51 -19.45 -9.54 16.05
N GLN A 52 -20.21 -9.15 17.07
CA GLN A 52 -19.71 -8.34 18.18
C GLN A 52 -18.64 -9.08 19.00
N ALA A 53 -18.83 -10.37 19.25
CA ALA A 53 -17.85 -11.19 19.96
C ALA A 53 -16.52 -11.26 19.21
N PHE A 54 -16.55 -11.34 17.87
CA PHE A 54 -15.35 -11.29 17.04
C PHE A 54 -14.68 -9.91 17.05
N THR A 55 -15.44 -8.80 17.08
CA THR A 55 -14.84 -7.47 17.29
C THR A 55 -14.15 -7.36 18.65
N VAL A 56 -14.71 -7.97 19.71
CA VAL A 56 -14.06 -8.04 21.02
C VAL A 56 -12.83 -8.95 20.99
N LEU A 57 -12.89 -10.07 20.26
CA LEU A 57 -11.78 -10.99 20.05
C LEU A 57 -10.60 -10.28 19.37
N ASP A 58 -10.87 -9.51 18.32
CA ASP A 58 -9.90 -8.68 17.61
C ASP A 58 -9.20 -7.69 18.56
N SER A 59 -9.97 -6.90 19.31
CA SER A 59 -9.41 -5.99 20.32
C SER A 59 -8.49 -6.70 21.33
N ARG A 60 -8.83 -7.93 21.71
CA ARG A 60 -8.01 -8.75 22.61
C ARG A 60 -6.78 -9.32 21.92
N ALA A 61 -6.89 -9.75 20.68
CA ALA A 61 -5.76 -10.20 19.89
C ALA A 61 -4.74 -9.07 19.68
N SER A 62 -5.18 -7.84 19.36
CA SER A 62 -4.29 -6.67 19.31
C SER A 62 -3.58 -6.44 20.65
N ARG A 63 -4.26 -6.64 21.80
CA ARG A 63 -3.61 -6.58 23.13
C ARG A 63 -2.61 -7.70 23.40
N VAL A 64 -2.85 -8.91 22.87
CA VAL A 64 -1.90 -10.03 22.93
C VAL A 64 -0.65 -9.71 22.13
N ILE A 65 -0.83 -9.12 20.95
CA ILE A 65 0.26 -8.88 20.00
C ILE A 65 1.09 -7.65 20.35
N LEU A 66 0.41 -6.54 20.65
CA LEU A 66 1.02 -5.21 20.85
C LEU A 66 1.20 -4.85 22.33
N GLY A 67 0.52 -5.54 23.24
CA GLY A 67 0.50 -5.22 24.66
C GLY A 67 1.28 -6.21 25.55
N ASP A 68 1.21 -5.96 26.86
CA ASP A 68 1.95 -6.71 27.88
C ASP A 68 1.25 -8.00 28.35
N SER A 69 0.08 -8.33 27.78
CA SER A 69 -0.72 -9.49 28.21
C SER A 69 -0.56 -10.63 27.21
N PRO A 70 0.36 -11.60 27.44
CA PRO A 70 0.63 -12.66 26.48
C PRO A 70 -0.54 -13.62 26.30
N LEU A 71 -1.52 -13.65 27.23
CA LEU A 71 -2.71 -14.47 27.17
C LEU A 71 -3.98 -13.61 27.27
N GLN A 72 -4.96 -13.89 26.42
CA GLN A 72 -6.33 -13.36 26.52
C GLN A 72 -7.34 -14.48 26.31
N ILE A 73 -8.50 -14.37 26.96
CA ILE A 73 -9.54 -15.40 26.92
C ILE A 73 -10.89 -14.75 26.61
N THR A 74 -11.59 -15.24 25.60
CA THR A 74 -12.90 -14.75 25.15
C THR A 74 -13.96 -15.82 25.17
N ASN A 75 -15.09 -15.50 25.81
CA ASN A 75 -16.27 -16.35 25.82
C ASN A 75 -17.16 -15.96 24.65
N ILE A 76 -17.54 -16.94 23.83
CA ILE A 76 -18.42 -16.74 22.68
C ILE A 76 -19.57 -17.73 22.79
N ASP A 77 -20.81 -17.23 22.74
CA ASP A 77 -21.97 -18.09 22.54
C ASP A 77 -22.06 -18.45 21.07
N THR A 78 -22.01 -19.74 20.76
CA THR A 78 -22.07 -20.23 19.38
C THR A 78 -23.45 -20.09 18.77
N GLY A 79 -24.52 -19.91 19.55
CA GLY A 79 -25.88 -19.76 19.03
C GLY A 79 -26.36 -20.91 18.12
N GLY A 80 -25.72 -22.08 18.18
CA GLY A 80 -26.00 -23.23 17.30
C GLY A 80 -25.04 -23.43 16.13
N GLY A 81 -24.14 -22.48 15.88
CA GLY A 81 -23.14 -22.57 14.80
C GLY A 81 -21.91 -23.41 15.15
N THR A 82 -20.94 -23.41 14.25
CA THR A 82 -19.64 -24.10 14.39
C THR A 82 -18.50 -23.10 14.39
N MET A 83 -17.62 -23.17 15.38
CA MET A 83 -16.35 -22.45 15.43
C MET A 83 -15.22 -23.38 15.02
N SER A 84 -14.35 -22.94 14.13
CA SER A 84 -13.11 -23.61 13.76
C SER A 84 -11.89 -22.69 13.90
N ILE A 85 -10.78 -23.27 14.34
CA ILE A 85 -9.44 -22.68 14.27
C ILE A 85 -8.75 -23.37 13.11
N GLU A 86 -8.39 -22.60 12.10
CA GLU A 86 -7.81 -23.09 10.86
C GLU A 86 -6.41 -22.49 10.73
N PRO A 87 -5.36 -23.25 11.05
CA PRO A 87 -4.00 -22.78 10.85
C PRO A 87 -3.73 -22.66 9.35
N ASN A 88 -2.66 -21.96 8.99
CA ASN A 88 -2.36 -21.75 7.58
C ASN A 88 -2.06 -23.04 6.78
N SER A 89 -1.77 -24.17 7.45
CA SER A 89 -1.62 -25.47 6.79
C SER A 89 -2.93 -26.14 6.38
N SER A 90 -4.08 -25.47 6.60
CA SER A 90 -5.42 -25.94 6.23
C SER A 90 -5.67 -25.89 4.72
N GLU A 91 -6.84 -26.37 4.27
CA GLU A 91 -7.23 -26.51 2.85
C GLU A 91 -7.16 -25.20 2.05
N ASN A 92 -7.45 -24.06 2.69
CA ASN A 92 -7.40 -22.73 2.09
C ASN A 92 -6.40 -21.83 2.84
N PRO A 93 -5.09 -21.92 2.50
CA PRO A 93 -4.08 -21.11 3.15
C PRO A 93 -4.24 -19.64 2.76
N SER A 94 -3.86 -18.75 3.66
CA SER A 94 -3.92 -17.30 3.50
C SER A 94 -2.60 -16.65 3.86
N TYR A 95 -2.19 -15.68 3.05
CA TYR A 95 -0.85 -15.09 3.12
C TYR A 95 -0.89 -13.58 2.89
N VAL A 96 0.02 -12.88 3.56
CA VAL A 96 0.45 -11.54 3.16
C VAL A 96 1.83 -11.67 2.52
N VAL A 97 1.94 -11.28 1.24
CA VAL A 97 3.18 -11.30 0.47
C VAL A 97 3.58 -9.88 0.11
N ILE A 98 4.62 -9.37 0.75
CA ILE A 98 5.19 -8.05 0.49
C ILE A 98 6.42 -8.22 -0.37
N ASN A 99 6.40 -7.69 -1.60
CA ASN A 99 7.53 -7.79 -2.51
C ASN A 99 7.87 -6.46 -3.18
N SER A 100 9.14 -6.36 -3.56
CA SER A 100 9.71 -5.33 -4.42
C SER A 100 10.79 -5.96 -5.29
N SER A 101 11.54 -5.17 -6.05
CA SER A 101 12.68 -5.65 -6.85
C SER A 101 13.82 -6.18 -5.97
N SER A 102 13.96 -5.70 -4.73
CA SER A 102 15.09 -6.01 -3.84
C SER A 102 14.78 -7.03 -2.73
N PHE A 103 13.51 -7.28 -2.41
CA PHE A 103 13.12 -8.19 -1.34
C PHE A 103 11.76 -8.84 -1.57
N ASN A 104 11.55 -9.97 -0.89
CA ASN A 104 10.27 -10.66 -0.82
C ASN A 104 10.06 -11.18 0.62
N VAL A 105 8.88 -10.92 1.19
CA VAL A 105 8.44 -11.32 2.52
C VAL A 105 7.10 -12.02 2.38
N THR A 106 7.00 -13.27 2.80
CA THR A 106 5.74 -14.02 2.84
C THR A 106 5.42 -14.38 4.28
N ILE A 107 4.25 -13.97 4.75
CA ILE A 107 3.78 -14.23 6.11
C ILE A 107 2.46 -15.02 6.04
N PRO A 108 2.39 -16.22 6.64
CA PRO A 108 1.14 -16.97 6.75
C PRO A 108 0.21 -16.33 7.80
N MET A 109 -1.10 -16.40 7.58
CA MET A 109 -2.09 -15.83 8.51
C MET A 109 -2.84 -16.89 9.32
N GLY A 110 -3.50 -17.84 8.66
CA GLY A 110 -4.50 -18.68 9.36
C GLY A 110 -5.69 -17.86 9.86
N ARG A 111 -6.72 -18.52 10.40
CA ARG A 111 -7.98 -17.86 10.76
C ARG A 111 -8.72 -18.55 11.90
N ILE A 112 -9.55 -17.78 12.60
CA ILE A 112 -10.64 -18.29 13.43
C ILE A 112 -11.93 -18.05 12.65
N LYS A 113 -12.77 -19.07 12.50
CA LYS A 113 -13.94 -19.02 11.63
C LYS A 113 -15.17 -19.54 12.36
N TYR A 114 -16.21 -18.74 12.40
CA TYR A 114 -17.54 -19.14 12.82
C TYR A 114 -18.43 -19.32 11.59
N THR A 115 -19.19 -20.41 11.54
CA THR A 115 -20.15 -20.71 10.47
C THR A 115 -21.51 -21.05 11.08
N LEU A 116 -22.56 -20.37 10.62
CA LEU A 116 -23.95 -20.69 10.90
C LEU A 116 -24.72 -20.64 9.57
N ASP A 117 -25.19 -21.79 9.10
CA ASP A 117 -25.73 -21.98 7.76
C ASP A 117 -24.76 -21.44 6.68
N ASP A 118 -25.22 -20.49 5.86
CA ASP A 118 -24.43 -19.85 4.80
C ASP A 118 -23.70 -18.57 5.26
N ARG A 119 -23.77 -18.23 6.57
CA ARG A 119 -23.13 -17.03 7.13
C ARG A 119 -21.84 -17.39 7.83
N ILE A 120 -20.78 -16.67 7.48
CA ILE A 120 -19.44 -16.87 8.04
C ILE A 120 -18.97 -15.57 8.70
N VAL A 121 -18.40 -15.67 9.90
CA VAL A 121 -17.64 -14.58 10.53
C VAL A 121 -16.24 -15.11 10.79
N SER A 122 -15.22 -14.40 10.32
CA SER A 122 -13.84 -14.86 10.46
C SER A 122 -12.90 -13.77 10.91
N TYR A 123 -12.00 -14.14 11.81
CA TYR A 123 -10.85 -13.34 12.20
C TYR A 123 -9.63 -13.84 11.44
N GLU A 124 -9.04 -12.98 10.60
CA GLU A 124 -7.88 -13.31 9.76
C GLU A 124 -7.01 -12.08 9.55
N GLY A 125 -5.69 -12.23 9.67
CA GLY A 125 -4.72 -11.18 9.37
C GLY A 125 -4.84 -9.92 10.23
N GLY A 126 -5.52 -10.01 11.37
CA GLY A 126 -5.80 -8.87 12.26
C GLY A 126 -7.12 -8.15 11.96
N GLY A 127 -7.91 -8.58 10.97
CA GLY A 127 -9.23 -8.02 10.70
C GLY A 127 -10.35 -9.02 10.98
N VAL A 128 -11.58 -8.51 11.10
CA VAL A 128 -12.80 -9.33 11.20
C VAL A 128 -13.62 -9.15 9.92
N TRP A 129 -13.96 -10.27 9.29
CA TRP A 129 -14.67 -10.35 8.02
C TRP A 129 -15.98 -11.11 8.21
N ALA A 130 -17.07 -10.59 7.64
CA ALA A 130 -18.34 -11.31 7.55
C ALA A 130 -18.66 -11.64 6.10
N GLN A 131 -19.02 -12.89 5.84
CA GLN A 131 -19.56 -13.33 4.57
C GLN A 131 -21.03 -13.69 4.74
N TYR A 132 -21.86 -13.09 3.89
CA TYR A 132 -23.30 -13.29 3.90
C TYR A 132 -23.73 -14.29 2.81
N PRO A 133 -24.94 -14.88 2.93
CA PRO A 133 -25.52 -15.71 1.87
C PRO A 133 -25.49 -14.97 0.53
N GLY A 134 -24.99 -15.63 -0.52
CA GLY A 134 -24.74 -15.00 -1.82
C GLY A 134 -23.29 -14.56 -2.07
N GLY A 135 -22.39 -14.76 -1.08
CA GLY A 135 -20.94 -14.66 -1.27
C GLY A 135 -20.33 -13.28 -1.04
N GLY A 136 -21.16 -12.26 -0.81
CA GLY A 136 -20.69 -10.92 -0.45
C GLY A 136 -19.93 -10.92 0.87
N THR A 137 -18.77 -10.27 0.89
CA THR A 137 -17.94 -10.11 2.09
C THR A 137 -17.94 -8.66 2.53
N VAL A 138 -17.92 -8.43 3.84
CA VAL A 138 -17.78 -7.09 4.43
C VAL A 138 -16.78 -7.13 5.58
N MET A 139 -16.08 -6.02 5.76
CA MET A 139 -15.22 -5.80 6.92
C MET A 139 -16.07 -5.34 8.11
N LEU A 140 -15.93 -6.05 9.25
CA LEU A 140 -16.55 -5.68 10.53
C LEU A 140 -15.58 -4.94 11.45
N SER A 141 -14.31 -5.37 11.46
CA SER A 141 -13.24 -4.72 12.20
C SER A 141 -12.01 -4.60 11.30
N PRO A 142 -11.37 -3.41 11.23
CA PRO A 142 -10.24 -3.19 10.34
C PRO A 142 -8.99 -3.93 10.83
N PRO A 143 -8.16 -4.43 9.90
CA PRO A 143 -6.86 -4.96 10.24
C PRO A 143 -5.90 -3.86 10.68
N GLU A 144 -4.85 -4.24 11.41
CA GLU A 144 -3.75 -3.36 11.83
C GLU A 144 -2.84 -2.92 10.65
N PHE A 145 -3.39 -2.77 9.44
CA PHE A 145 -2.69 -2.27 8.26
C PHE A 145 -2.77 -0.73 8.26
N HIS A 146 -1.66 -0.09 8.60
CA HIS A 146 -1.54 1.36 8.70
C HIS A 146 -0.52 1.91 7.71
N TYR A 147 -0.96 2.80 6.82
CA TYR A 147 -0.09 3.56 5.94
C TYR A 147 -0.41 5.05 6.01
N ASN A 148 0.58 5.86 6.35
CA ASN A 148 0.43 7.31 6.51
C ASN A 148 1.03 8.12 5.34
N GLY A 149 1.35 7.47 4.22
CA GLY A 149 2.03 8.08 3.08
C GLY A 149 3.55 8.08 3.15
N TRP A 150 4.15 7.63 4.26
CA TRP A 150 5.61 7.57 4.45
C TRP A 150 6.06 6.24 5.07
N THR A 151 5.28 5.73 6.01
CA THR A 151 5.57 4.52 6.76
C THR A 151 4.41 3.55 6.63
N LEU A 152 4.68 2.33 6.17
CA LEU A 152 3.76 1.21 6.29
C LEU A 152 4.09 0.43 7.57
N THR A 153 3.13 0.37 8.49
CA THR A 153 3.16 -0.50 9.66
C THR A 153 2.17 -1.64 9.46
N LEU A 154 2.67 -2.87 9.51
CA LEU A 154 1.90 -4.07 9.20
C LEU A 154 2.29 -5.24 10.12
N PRO A 155 1.74 -5.30 11.34
CA PRO A 155 1.76 -6.50 12.15
C PRO A 155 0.76 -7.52 11.58
N VAL A 156 1.29 -8.62 11.06
CA VAL A 156 0.49 -9.74 10.54
C VAL A 156 0.37 -10.80 11.63
N ILE A 157 -0.83 -11.33 11.80
CA ILE A 157 -1.15 -12.37 12.79
C ILE A 157 -1.07 -13.72 12.12
N ASN A 158 -0.24 -14.61 12.69
CA ASN A 158 -0.10 -16.00 12.28
C ASN A 158 -0.71 -16.91 13.35
N ILE A 159 -1.93 -17.39 13.09
CA ILE A 159 -2.72 -18.24 13.96
C ILE A 159 -2.21 -19.69 13.85
N SER A 160 -1.81 -20.24 14.98
CA SER A 160 -1.60 -21.68 15.19
C SER A 160 -2.70 -22.30 16.05
N GLY A 161 -2.70 -23.63 16.14
CA GLY A 161 -3.79 -24.41 16.71
C GLY A 161 -4.69 -24.97 15.62
N SER A 162 -5.46 -26.01 15.97
CA SER A 162 -6.46 -26.62 15.08
C SER A 162 -7.53 -27.25 15.95
N ALA A 163 -8.74 -26.73 15.86
CA ALA A 163 -9.88 -27.18 16.64
C ALA A 163 -11.17 -26.88 15.88
N SER A 164 -12.21 -27.66 16.15
CA SER A 164 -13.56 -27.39 15.64
C SER A 164 -14.59 -27.83 16.66
N VAL A 165 -15.49 -26.92 17.03
CA VAL A 165 -16.53 -27.15 18.03
C VAL A 165 -17.83 -26.53 17.51
N GLY A 166 -18.91 -27.32 17.50
CA GLY A 166 -20.23 -26.87 17.09
C GLY A 166 -21.31 -27.20 18.11
N GLY A 167 -22.50 -26.64 17.91
CA GLY A 167 -23.67 -26.84 18.76
C GLY A 167 -24.09 -25.56 19.47
N LYS A 168 -25.02 -25.67 20.43
CA LYS A 168 -25.47 -24.55 21.28
C LYS A 168 -24.67 -24.53 22.59
N GLY A 169 -24.17 -23.36 22.99
CA GLY A 169 -23.48 -23.18 24.25
C GLY A 169 -22.40 -22.09 24.19
N THR A 170 -21.78 -21.82 25.33
CA THR A 170 -20.64 -20.91 25.42
C THR A 170 -19.35 -21.68 25.26
N MET A 171 -18.49 -21.26 24.34
CA MET A 171 -17.12 -21.72 24.19
C MET A 171 -16.14 -20.67 24.69
N VAL A 172 -14.95 -21.13 25.05
CA VAL A 172 -13.86 -20.28 25.51
C VAL A 172 -12.73 -20.35 24.50
N ILE A 173 -12.38 -19.22 23.90
CA ILE A 173 -11.23 -19.06 23.00
C ILE A 173 -10.08 -18.45 23.80
N SER A 174 -8.95 -19.15 23.86
CA SER A 174 -7.68 -18.60 24.38
C SER A 174 -6.80 -18.12 23.23
N LEU A 175 -6.11 -17.01 23.43
CA LEU A 175 -5.12 -16.45 22.52
C LEU A 175 -3.81 -16.26 23.28
N GLU A 176 -2.78 -17.02 22.92
CA GLU A 176 -1.45 -16.94 23.54
C GLU A 176 -0.37 -16.47 22.56
N LYS A 177 0.35 -15.40 22.89
CA LYS A 177 1.49 -14.93 22.08
C LYS A 177 2.66 -15.89 22.23
N MET A 178 3.03 -16.54 21.13
CA MET A 178 4.18 -17.44 21.08
C MET A 178 5.46 -16.71 20.72
N ALA A 179 5.41 -15.86 19.68
CA ALA A 179 6.58 -15.15 19.19
C ALA A 179 6.19 -13.93 18.36
N THR A 180 7.06 -12.92 18.35
CA THR A 180 7.05 -11.84 17.35
C THR A 180 8.37 -11.88 16.59
N THR A 181 8.30 -11.95 15.27
CA THR A 181 9.45 -11.92 14.37
C THR A 181 9.41 -10.64 13.55
N ILE A 182 10.47 -9.84 13.59
CA ILE A 182 10.61 -8.66 12.73
C ILE A 182 10.96 -9.13 11.32
N GLN A 183 10.03 -8.93 10.40
CA GLN A 183 10.22 -9.29 8.99
C GLN A 183 10.87 -8.15 8.21
N TYR A 184 10.57 -6.89 8.56
CA TYR A 184 11.18 -5.69 8.00
C TYR A 184 11.16 -4.53 9.02
N PRO A 185 12.23 -3.74 9.18
CA PRO A 185 13.55 -3.95 8.60
C PRO A 185 14.29 -5.08 9.32
N ASN A 186 15.10 -5.82 8.59
CA ASN A 186 15.99 -6.83 9.14
C ASN A 186 17.33 -6.81 8.38
N ALA A 187 18.30 -6.06 8.90
CA ALA A 187 19.61 -5.85 8.28
C ALA A 187 20.46 -7.13 8.14
N THR A 188 20.06 -8.23 8.77
CA THR A 188 20.72 -9.54 8.56
C THR A 188 20.35 -10.17 7.21
N ILE A 189 19.30 -9.68 6.56
CA ILE A 189 18.82 -10.14 5.26
C ILE A 189 19.01 -9.00 4.24
N PRO A 190 19.75 -9.22 3.14
CA PRO A 190 19.92 -8.21 2.10
C PRO A 190 18.59 -7.66 1.56
N GLY A 191 18.55 -6.35 1.28
CA GLY A 191 17.35 -5.67 0.76
C GLY A 191 16.26 -5.38 1.79
N ARG A 192 16.46 -5.75 3.07
CA ARG A 192 15.51 -5.49 4.16
C ARG A 192 15.95 -4.38 5.11
N THR A 193 16.36 -3.24 4.57
CA THR A 193 16.83 -2.09 5.35
C THR A 193 15.94 -0.88 5.13
N ASN A 194 15.82 -0.04 6.15
CA ASN A 194 15.20 1.26 6.01
C ASN A 194 16.28 2.34 5.83
N PRO A 195 16.02 3.43 5.09
CA PRO A 195 14.85 3.63 4.21
C PRO A 195 14.74 2.58 3.11
N VAL A 196 13.50 2.32 2.66
CA VAL A 196 13.25 1.35 1.60
C VAL A 196 13.90 1.84 0.32
N GLU A 197 14.80 1.04 -0.23
CA GLU A 197 15.41 1.35 -1.52
C GLU A 197 14.37 1.10 -2.62
N GLY A 198 13.94 2.18 -3.29
CA GLY A 198 12.95 2.11 -4.38
C GLY A 198 13.37 1.28 -5.58
N GLY A 199 14.65 0.91 -5.68
CA GLY A 199 15.18 0.09 -6.78
C GLY A 199 14.82 0.63 -8.18
N ALA A 200 14.86 -0.26 -9.18
CA ALA A 200 14.55 0.08 -10.57
C ALA A 200 13.04 0.25 -10.86
N VAL A 201 12.15 -0.20 -9.96
CA VAL A 201 10.69 -0.23 -10.23
C VAL A 201 9.92 0.80 -9.39
N GLY A 202 10.49 1.28 -8.29
CA GLY A 202 9.90 2.37 -7.48
C GLY A 202 8.65 1.98 -6.71
N LYS A 203 8.45 0.69 -6.42
CA LYS A 203 7.18 0.17 -5.92
C LYS A 203 7.37 -0.98 -4.93
N VAL A 204 6.46 -1.06 -3.98
CA VAL A 204 6.25 -2.21 -3.08
C VAL A 204 4.82 -2.68 -3.23
N ASN A 205 4.64 -3.96 -3.50
CA ASN A 205 3.32 -4.59 -3.57
C ASN A 205 3.06 -5.39 -2.30
N VAL A 206 1.94 -5.12 -1.64
CA VAL A 206 1.38 -5.94 -0.57
C VAL A 206 0.25 -6.77 -1.16
N ASN A 207 0.52 -8.05 -1.41
CA ASN A 207 -0.43 -9.00 -1.97
C ASN A 207 -1.05 -9.81 -0.84
N ILE A 208 -2.36 -9.69 -0.65
CA ILE A 208 -3.11 -10.39 0.39
C ILE A 208 -3.92 -11.51 -0.26
N ILE A 209 -3.47 -12.74 -0.06
CA ILE A 209 -4.12 -13.96 -0.56
C ILE A 209 -5.07 -14.44 0.54
N SER A 210 -6.37 -14.41 0.27
CA SER A 210 -7.41 -14.65 1.28
C SER A 210 -8.75 -14.96 0.62
N ASP A 211 -9.63 -15.73 1.28
CA ASP A 211 -11.02 -15.86 0.84
C ASP A 211 -11.81 -14.53 0.96
N TYR A 212 -11.31 -13.60 1.77
CA TYR A 212 -11.89 -12.27 2.02
C TYR A 212 -11.19 -11.17 1.21
N TYR A 213 -10.44 -11.51 0.15
CA TYR A 213 -9.63 -10.56 -0.61
C TYR A 213 -10.40 -9.33 -1.13
N ASN A 214 -11.67 -9.48 -1.49
CA ASN A 214 -12.50 -8.34 -1.91
C ASN A 214 -12.67 -7.31 -0.79
N SER A 215 -12.95 -7.76 0.44
CA SER A 215 -13.06 -6.87 1.61
C SER A 215 -11.70 -6.26 2.00
N TRP A 216 -10.61 -7.01 1.86
CA TRP A 216 -9.25 -6.47 2.02
C TRP A 216 -8.96 -5.36 1.02
N ALA A 217 -9.35 -5.55 -0.25
CA ALA A 217 -9.20 -4.54 -1.28
C ALA A 217 -10.06 -3.31 -0.99
N ASP A 218 -11.30 -3.49 -0.56
CA ASP A 218 -12.19 -2.39 -0.17
C ASP A 218 -11.63 -1.57 0.99
N TYR A 219 -11.08 -2.23 2.03
CA TYR A 219 -10.37 -1.55 3.11
C TYR A 219 -9.15 -0.79 2.58
N ALA A 220 -8.30 -1.43 1.78
CA ALA A 220 -7.08 -0.81 1.27
C ALA A 220 -7.36 0.41 0.39
N ARG A 221 -8.51 0.46 -0.30
CA ARG A 221 -8.97 1.63 -1.06
C ARG A 221 -9.35 2.83 -0.19
N THR A 222 -9.63 2.61 1.10
CA THR A 222 -9.87 3.71 2.05
C THR A 222 -8.56 4.39 2.48
N LEU A 223 -7.42 3.70 2.32
CA LEU A 223 -6.11 4.25 2.61
C LEU A 223 -5.71 5.24 1.52
N SER A 224 -5.17 6.39 1.92
CA SER A 224 -4.65 7.37 0.96
C SER A 224 -3.37 6.87 0.30
N TYR A 225 -3.14 7.29 -0.94
CA TYR A 225 -1.91 7.02 -1.71
C TYR A 225 -1.63 5.55 -2.01
N THR A 226 -2.66 4.70 -1.94
CA THR A 226 -2.58 3.31 -2.38
C THR A 226 -3.18 3.18 -3.77
N ASN A 227 -2.62 2.29 -4.59
CA ASN A 227 -3.25 1.84 -5.82
C ASN A 227 -3.66 0.38 -5.64
N VAL A 228 -4.96 0.10 -5.69
CA VAL A 228 -5.50 -1.21 -5.31
C VAL A 228 -6.16 -1.90 -6.50
N SER A 229 -5.72 -3.13 -6.76
CA SER A 229 -6.33 -4.03 -7.74
C SER A 229 -6.62 -5.39 -7.13
N VAL A 230 -7.39 -6.21 -7.83
CA VAL A 230 -7.73 -7.57 -7.40
C VAL A 230 -7.41 -8.58 -8.49
N ASN A 231 -7.04 -9.79 -8.08
CA ASN A 231 -6.89 -10.96 -8.94
C ASN A 231 -7.81 -12.06 -8.42
N ASP A 232 -8.98 -12.19 -9.03
CA ASP A 232 -10.04 -13.12 -8.59
C ASP A 232 -9.58 -14.59 -8.70
N THR A 233 -8.86 -14.94 -9.77
CA THR A 233 -8.33 -16.30 -9.98
C THR A 233 -7.36 -16.69 -8.87
N GLY A 234 -6.57 -15.73 -8.38
CA GLY A 234 -5.62 -15.93 -7.28
C GLY A 234 -6.21 -15.65 -5.89
N ARG A 235 -7.47 -15.23 -5.78
CA ARG A 235 -8.08 -14.72 -4.53
C ARG A 235 -7.18 -13.70 -3.83
N THR A 236 -6.68 -12.73 -4.59
CA THR A 236 -5.63 -11.82 -4.12
C THR A 236 -6.06 -10.36 -4.22
N ALA A 237 -5.92 -9.60 -3.13
CA ALA A 237 -5.93 -8.15 -3.14
C ALA A 237 -4.50 -7.64 -3.30
N ILE A 238 -4.25 -6.73 -4.23
CA ILE A 238 -2.93 -6.19 -4.54
C ILE A 238 -2.95 -4.72 -4.18
N VAL A 239 -2.18 -4.35 -3.15
CA VAL A 239 -1.99 -2.96 -2.72
C VAL A 239 -0.60 -2.51 -3.16
N GLU A 240 -0.55 -1.65 -4.17
CA GLU A 240 0.68 -1.06 -4.69
C GLU A 240 0.96 0.26 -3.95
N LEU A 241 2.17 0.36 -3.39
CA LEU A 241 2.70 1.54 -2.72
C LEU A 241 3.89 2.07 -3.54
N LYS A 242 3.89 3.37 -3.86
CA LYS A 242 5.03 4.03 -4.49
C LYS A 242 6.16 4.20 -3.50
N VAL A 243 7.40 4.01 -3.94
CA VAL A 243 8.63 4.23 -3.17
C VAL A 243 9.42 5.34 -3.84
N ILE A 244 9.82 6.35 -3.08
CA ILE A 244 10.69 7.42 -3.57
C ILE A 244 12.12 6.94 -3.76
N SER A 245 12.83 7.63 -4.65
CA SER A 245 14.27 7.49 -4.73
C SER A 245 14.94 8.03 -3.47
N PRO A 246 16.03 7.39 -3.00
CA PRO A 246 16.74 7.87 -1.83
C PRO A 246 17.28 9.28 -2.07
N MET A 247 17.28 10.10 -1.03
CA MET A 247 17.76 11.48 -1.04
C MET A 247 18.90 11.67 -0.05
N GLY A 248 19.78 12.62 -0.31
CA GLY A 248 20.97 12.91 0.47
C GLY A 248 22.24 12.92 -0.38
N THR A 249 23.38 12.73 0.27
CA THR A 249 24.69 12.65 -0.39
C THR A 249 25.12 11.19 -0.50
N PHE A 250 25.45 10.78 -1.71
CA PHE A 250 25.86 9.42 -2.04
C PHE A 250 27.33 9.40 -2.44
N VAL A 251 28.06 8.43 -1.90
CA VAL A 251 29.44 8.13 -2.29
C VAL A 251 29.36 7.13 -3.43
N SER A 252 30.06 7.42 -4.53
CA SER A 252 29.95 6.80 -5.84
C SER A 252 28.82 7.35 -6.72
N ILE A 253 29.12 7.53 -8.01
CA ILE A 253 28.13 7.80 -9.06
C ILE A 253 27.69 6.45 -9.64
N PRO A 254 26.40 6.06 -9.52
CA PRO A 254 25.89 4.81 -10.08
C PRO A 254 25.56 4.98 -11.57
N ASP A 255 25.55 3.89 -12.34
CA ASP A 255 25.15 3.87 -13.76
C ASP A 255 23.76 4.48 -14.03
N THR A 256 22.90 4.54 -13.01
CA THR A 256 21.58 5.17 -13.09
C THR A 256 21.23 5.88 -11.78
N ILE A 257 20.91 7.17 -11.89
CA ILE A 257 20.33 7.98 -10.81
C ILE A 257 18.85 8.11 -11.07
N THR A 258 18.03 7.81 -10.07
CA THR A 258 16.57 7.85 -10.21
C THR A 258 16.00 8.96 -9.34
N LEU A 259 14.99 9.65 -9.86
CA LEU A 259 14.10 10.54 -9.12
C LEU A 259 12.69 9.99 -9.36
N ARG A 260 11.96 9.67 -8.31
CA ARG A 260 10.64 9.05 -8.42
C ARG A 260 9.58 9.85 -7.73
N ASP A 261 8.41 9.87 -8.34
CA ASP A 261 7.25 10.61 -7.85
C ASP A 261 7.60 12.07 -7.53
N ILE A 262 8.25 12.80 -8.43
CA ILE A 262 8.52 14.24 -8.27
C ILE A 262 7.19 14.99 -8.09
N ASN A 263 7.13 15.96 -7.18
CA ASN A 263 5.94 16.77 -6.97
C ASN A 263 5.67 17.69 -8.17
N MET A 264 4.86 17.21 -9.11
CA MET A 264 4.48 17.93 -10.33
C MET A 264 3.63 19.18 -10.10
N SER A 265 3.14 19.40 -8.87
CA SER A 265 2.40 20.63 -8.51
C SER A 265 3.31 21.76 -8.04
N SER A 266 4.56 21.44 -7.68
CA SER A 266 5.58 22.43 -7.34
C SER A 266 6.27 22.92 -8.62
N PRO A 267 6.41 24.25 -8.83
CA PRO A 267 7.16 24.78 -9.98
C PRO A 267 8.68 24.57 -9.84
N GLU A 268 9.16 24.32 -8.62
CA GLU A 268 10.58 24.19 -8.29
C GLU A 268 10.81 22.94 -7.42
N PRO A 269 10.56 21.72 -7.94
CA PRO A 269 10.56 20.52 -7.11
C PRO A 269 11.96 20.03 -6.75
N LEU A 270 13.03 20.43 -7.45
CA LEU A 270 14.39 20.02 -7.08
C LEU A 270 14.98 21.00 -6.06
N ASN A 271 15.47 20.47 -4.93
CA ASN A 271 16.06 21.24 -3.84
C ASN A 271 17.60 21.23 -3.91
N ASN A 272 18.18 20.11 -4.33
CA ASN A 272 19.61 19.94 -4.56
C ASN A 272 19.85 18.90 -5.64
N PHE A 273 20.62 19.23 -6.66
CA PHE A 273 21.15 18.24 -7.58
C PHE A 273 22.55 18.67 -7.99
N SER A 274 23.55 18.08 -7.32
CA SER A 274 24.94 18.51 -7.46
C SER A 274 25.90 17.33 -7.43
N PHE A 275 27.03 17.50 -8.10
CA PHE A 275 28.08 16.48 -8.21
C PHE A 275 29.39 17.06 -7.70
N ASN A 276 30.14 16.22 -7.00
CA ASN A 276 31.52 16.45 -6.61
C ASN A 276 32.36 15.36 -7.29
N LEU A 277 32.93 15.73 -8.43
CA LEU A 277 33.63 14.85 -9.33
C LEU A 277 35.13 14.83 -9.04
N ILE A 278 35.66 13.63 -8.85
CA ILE A 278 37.11 13.41 -8.74
C ILE A 278 37.63 12.99 -10.11
N THR A 279 38.55 13.79 -10.63
CA THR A 279 39.17 13.52 -11.93
C THR A 279 40.27 12.47 -11.83
N SER A 280 40.32 11.50 -12.73
CA SER A 280 41.42 10.53 -12.80
C SER A 280 42.52 10.98 -13.76
N GLY A 281 43.78 10.66 -13.43
CA GLY A 281 44.95 10.92 -14.28
C GLY A 281 45.51 12.35 -14.26
N THR A 282 46.79 12.48 -14.64
CA THR A 282 47.54 13.76 -14.69
C THR A 282 47.46 14.47 -16.05
N SER A 283 46.88 13.83 -17.06
CA SER A 283 46.71 14.36 -18.43
C SER A 283 45.30 14.92 -18.62
N TRP A 284 45.18 16.11 -19.21
CA TRP A 284 43.93 16.86 -19.44
C TRP A 284 43.14 16.39 -20.67
N GLY A 285 43.36 15.18 -21.20
CA GLY A 285 42.56 14.67 -22.34
C GLY A 285 41.05 14.61 -22.05
N SER A 286 40.22 14.36 -23.07
CA SER A 286 38.73 14.34 -23.00
C SER A 286 38.18 13.85 -21.65
N ARG A 287 37.53 14.74 -20.90
CA ARG A 287 36.81 14.42 -19.67
C ARG A 287 35.35 14.68 -19.95
N GLU A 288 34.52 13.68 -19.70
CA GLU A 288 33.10 13.73 -20.06
C GLU A 288 32.25 13.18 -18.91
N VAL A 289 31.14 13.85 -18.62
CA VAL A 289 30.06 13.35 -17.78
C VAL A 289 28.75 13.60 -18.49
N GLU A 290 28.06 12.53 -18.82
CA GLU A 290 26.78 12.55 -19.49
C GLU A 290 25.69 12.04 -18.55
N LEU A 291 24.59 12.77 -18.47
CA LEU A 291 23.35 12.37 -17.81
C LEU A 291 22.23 12.35 -18.86
N GLU A 292 21.69 11.18 -19.15
CA GLU A 292 20.60 11.01 -20.12
C GLU A 292 19.36 10.39 -19.47
N ALA A 293 18.23 11.09 -19.55
CA ALA A 293 16.92 10.59 -19.15
C ALA A 293 15.97 10.51 -20.35
N VAL A 294 15.27 9.38 -20.47
CA VAL A 294 14.28 9.15 -21.53
C VAL A 294 12.97 8.68 -20.91
N ASN A 295 11.88 9.38 -21.20
CA ASN A 295 10.52 9.00 -20.78
C ASN A 295 9.57 9.07 -21.97
N GLY A 296 9.21 7.91 -22.51
CA GLY A 296 8.44 7.81 -23.76
C GLY A 296 9.17 8.45 -24.93
N ASN A 297 8.56 9.47 -25.54
CA ASN A 297 9.14 10.23 -26.66
C ASN A 297 9.92 11.49 -26.22
N LYS A 298 10.10 11.68 -24.91
CA LYS A 298 10.81 12.82 -24.35
C LYS A 298 12.20 12.38 -23.92
N LYS A 299 13.20 13.21 -24.21
CA LYS A 299 14.61 12.98 -23.85
C LYS A 299 15.18 14.26 -23.26
N LEU A 300 15.87 14.11 -22.13
CA LEU A 300 16.66 15.14 -21.49
C LEU A 300 18.10 14.62 -21.42
N LYS A 301 19.05 15.38 -21.96
CA LYS A 301 20.48 15.06 -21.91
C LYS A 301 21.28 16.26 -21.42
N ILE A 302 22.17 16.00 -20.47
CA ILE A 302 23.12 16.97 -19.91
C ILE A 302 24.51 16.40 -20.14
N ASP A 303 25.37 17.16 -20.78
CA ASP A 303 26.70 16.72 -21.18
C ASP A 303 27.73 17.74 -20.68
N ILE A 304 28.69 17.30 -19.90
CA ILE A 304 29.78 18.10 -19.37
C ILE A 304 31.05 17.58 -19.99
N HIS A 305 31.59 18.32 -20.94
CA HIS A 305 32.68 17.84 -21.77
C HIS A 305 33.76 18.91 -21.95
N HIS A 306 34.90 18.45 -22.46
CA HIS A 306 36.02 19.31 -22.81
C HIS A 306 35.83 19.90 -24.21
N ASP A 307 35.67 21.22 -24.32
CA ASP A 307 35.63 21.90 -25.63
C ASP A 307 37.04 22.01 -26.26
N SER A 308 37.06 22.19 -27.58
CA SER A 308 38.21 22.49 -28.43
C SER A 308 39.09 23.68 -27.97
N GLY A 309 38.55 24.60 -27.16
CA GLY A 309 39.30 25.70 -26.52
C GLY A 309 40.13 25.31 -25.29
N ASP A 310 40.08 24.04 -24.89
CA ASP A 310 40.48 23.54 -23.58
C ASP A 310 39.69 24.23 -22.45
N ASP A 311 38.38 24.30 -22.51
CA ASP A 311 37.56 24.68 -21.35
C ASP A 311 36.52 23.58 -21.12
N ILE A 312 35.93 23.54 -19.93
CA ILE A 312 34.87 22.59 -19.63
C ILE A 312 33.56 23.33 -19.81
N ASP A 313 32.76 22.82 -20.74
CA ASP A 313 31.45 23.37 -21.08
C ASP A 313 30.36 22.43 -20.56
N ILE A 314 29.17 23.00 -20.40
CA ILE A 314 27.94 22.24 -20.15
C ILE A 314 26.98 22.47 -21.32
N ASP A 315 26.57 21.36 -21.92
CA ASP A 315 25.48 21.30 -22.88
C ASP A 315 24.25 20.68 -22.21
N TYR A 316 23.10 21.31 -22.41
CA TYR A 316 21.82 20.84 -21.93
C TYR A 316 20.85 20.77 -23.10
N SER A 317 20.21 19.62 -23.30
CA SER A 317 19.30 19.40 -24.42
C SER A 317 18.02 18.71 -24.00
N TYR A 318 16.89 19.23 -24.48
CA TYR A 318 15.58 18.62 -24.36
C TYR A 318 15.01 18.34 -25.74
N THR A 319 14.51 17.13 -25.94
CA THR A 319 13.88 16.69 -27.18
C THR A 319 12.53 16.06 -26.89
N ALA A 320 11.51 16.46 -27.65
CA ALA A 320 10.18 15.83 -27.67
C ALA A 320 9.65 15.86 -29.12
N PRO A 321 8.51 15.21 -29.45
CA PRO A 321 7.98 15.26 -30.81
C PRO A 321 7.79 16.70 -31.32
N GLY A 322 8.61 17.11 -32.30
CA GLY A 322 8.58 18.45 -32.90
C GLY A 322 9.27 19.55 -32.09
N ILE A 323 9.94 19.22 -30.98
CA ILE A 323 10.64 20.17 -30.10
C ILE A 323 12.08 19.71 -29.92
N THR A 324 13.04 20.61 -30.13
CA THR A 324 14.45 20.39 -29.81
C THR A 324 15.01 21.71 -29.30
N GLU A 325 15.42 21.71 -28.04
CA GLU A 325 15.87 22.89 -27.32
C GLU A 325 17.22 22.59 -26.71
N THR A 326 18.24 23.34 -27.12
CA THR A 326 19.64 23.15 -26.70
C THR A 326 20.18 24.41 -26.06
N TRP A 327 20.99 24.24 -25.04
CA TRP A 327 21.54 25.30 -24.21
C TRP A 327 22.99 24.99 -23.91
N ASN A 328 23.86 25.99 -23.95
CA ASN A 328 25.27 25.79 -23.64
C ASN A 328 25.83 26.91 -22.74
N ALA A 329 26.80 26.57 -21.91
CA ALA A 329 27.58 27.55 -21.16
C ALA A 329 29.00 27.05 -20.93
N PHE A 330 29.91 28.02 -20.78
CA PHE A 330 31.18 27.77 -20.11
C PHE A 330 30.92 27.43 -18.64
N LEU A 331 31.49 26.32 -18.16
CA LEU A 331 31.33 25.85 -16.79
C LEU A 331 32.57 26.19 -15.96
N ILE A 332 33.73 25.64 -16.32
CA ILE A 332 34.96 25.69 -15.53
C ILE A 332 36.19 25.74 -16.45
N SER A 333 37.22 26.49 -16.05
CA SER A 333 38.47 26.59 -16.82
C SER A 333 39.35 25.32 -16.70
N LYS A 334 40.12 24.97 -17.74
CA LYS A 334 41.10 23.85 -17.76
C LYS A 334 42.18 23.81 -16.69
N LYS A 335 42.25 24.77 -15.78
CA LYS A 335 43.21 24.74 -14.67
C LYS A 335 42.52 24.51 -13.33
N ALA A 336 41.21 24.30 -13.33
CA ALA A 336 40.47 24.11 -12.11
C ALA A 336 40.94 22.85 -11.39
N PRO A 337 41.36 22.98 -10.12
CA PRO A 337 41.80 21.84 -9.35
C PRO A 337 40.63 20.87 -9.13
N SER A 338 40.93 19.57 -9.13
CA SER A 338 40.03 18.56 -8.58
C SER A 338 39.85 18.78 -7.06
N PRO A 339 38.65 18.56 -6.50
CA PRO A 339 37.43 18.10 -7.17
C PRO A 339 36.68 19.20 -7.93
N TRP A 340 35.94 18.79 -8.96
CA TRP A 340 35.00 19.66 -9.66
C TRP A 340 33.64 19.60 -8.99
N ASN A 341 33.15 20.75 -8.55
CA ASN A 341 31.84 20.89 -7.93
C ASN A 341 30.89 21.48 -8.95
N ILE A 342 29.87 20.71 -9.31
CA ILE A 342 28.90 21.04 -10.35
C ILE A 342 27.54 21.08 -9.67
N ASP A 343 26.94 22.26 -9.63
CA ASP A 343 25.61 22.47 -9.09
C ASP A 343 24.63 22.69 -10.25
N PHE A 344 23.77 21.70 -10.51
CA PHE A 344 22.76 21.81 -11.57
C PHE A 344 21.58 22.70 -11.20
N LEU A 345 21.57 23.23 -9.98
CA LEU A 345 20.61 24.23 -9.50
C LEU A 345 21.29 25.60 -9.31
N ASN A 346 22.39 25.85 -10.02
CA ASN A 346 23.12 27.11 -9.94
C ASN A 346 22.34 28.27 -10.61
N LYS A 347 21.86 29.21 -9.79
CA LYS A 347 21.12 30.42 -10.22
C LYS A 347 21.99 31.49 -10.90
N THR A 348 23.30 31.39 -10.80
CA THR A 348 24.26 32.38 -11.32
C THR A 348 24.88 31.98 -12.65
N LEU A 349 24.86 30.69 -12.97
CA LEU A 349 25.34 30.16 -14.24
C LEU A 349 24.24 30.27 -15.29
N ASN A 350 24.43 31.18 -16.24
CA ASN A 350 23.48 31.38 -17.34
C ASN A 350 23.91 30.57 -18.56
N LEU A 351 23.00 29.77 -19.11
CA LEU A 351 23.16 29.07 -20.37
C LEU A 351 22.54 29.87 -21.50
N THR A 352 23.21 29.86 -22.64
CA THR A 352 22.78 30.51 -23.87
C THR A 352 21.98 29.52 -24.69
N PHE A 353 20.81 29.93 -25.15
CA PHE A 353 19.98 29.10 -26.01
C PHE A 353 20.50 29.04 -27.45
N THR A 354 20.58 27.84 -28.03
CA THR A 354 21.13 27.59 -29.37
C THR A 354 20.08 27.07 -30.35
N ALA A 355 19.15 27.93 -30.80
CA ALA A 355 18.23 27.57 -31.89
C ALA A 355 17.77 28.77 -32.74
N THR A 356 17.09 28.48 -33.86
CA THR A 356 16.53 29.46 -34.80
C THR A 356 15.16 30.01 -34.40
N SER A 357 14.49 29.40 -33.41
CA SER A 357 13.17 29.77 -32.90
C SER A 357 13.12 29.63 -31.39
N CYS A 358 12.33 30.46 -30.72
CA CYS A 358 12.24 30.51 -29.26
C CYS A 358 11.94 29.16 -28.59
N PRO A 359 12.44 28.94 -27.36
CA PRO A 359 11.98 27.85 -26.53
C PRO A 359 10.48 27.97 -26.30
N THR A 360 9.82 26.81 -26.20
CA THR A 360 8.37 26.66 -26.13
C THR A 360 7.70 27.27 -24.90
N TRP A 361 8.47 27.58 -23.85
CA TRP A 361 7.98 28.10 -22.57
C TRP A 361 8.36 29.56 -22.31
N LEU A 362 9.02 30.22 -23.27
CA LEU A 362 9.38 31.64 -23.18
C LEU A 362 8.38 32.55 -23.89
N PRO A 363 8.28 33.84 -23.50
CA PRO A 363 7.49 34.80 -24.24
C PRO A 363 7.96 34.91 -25.71
N PRO A 364 7.07 35.31 -26.64
CA PRO A 364 7.32 35.31 -28.09
C PRO A 364 8.43 36.26 -28.58
N GLU A 365 9.10 36.99 -27.67
CA GLU A 365 10.14 37.98 -27.95
C GLU A 365 11.57 37.48 -27.65
N CYS A 366 11.84 36.16 -27.72
CA CYS A 366 13.20 35.69 -27.52
C CYS A 366 14.13 36.18 -28.65
N THR A 367 15.40 36.40 -28.32
CA THR A 367 16.47 36.62 -29.30
C THR A 367 17.40 35.40 -29.35
N SER A 368 18.24 35.31 -30.38
CA SER A 368 19.30 34.28 -30.49
C SER A 368 20.41 34.38 -29.41
N THR A 369 20.22 35.20 -28.38
CA THR A 369 21.14 35.45 -27.27
C THR A 369 20.40 35.41 -25.93
N THR A 370 19.31 34.66 -25.86
CA THR A 370 18.52 34.58 -24.63
C THR A 370 19.24 33.68 -23.64
N ASN A 371 19.41 34.19 -22.41
CA ASN A 371 20.15 33.54 -21.34
C ASN A 371 19.20 33.19 -20.19
N TYR A 372 19.27 31.95 -19.71
CA TYR A 372 18.54 31.49 -18.53
C TYR A 372 19.48 30.80 -17.56
N SER A 373 19.16 30.88 -16.27
CA SER A 373 19.97 30.19 -15.28
C SER A 373 19.85 28.68 -15.44
N LEU A 374 20.92 27.95 -15.13
CA LEU A 374 20.90 26.48 -15.10
C LEU A 374 19.81 25.96 -14.17
N TYR A 375 19.56 26.68 -13.07
CA TYR A 375 18.44 26.46 -12.17
C TYR A 375 17.08 26.44 -12.89
N ASP A 376 16.73 27.51 -13.61
CA ASP A 376 15.42 27.63 -14.27
C ASP A 376 15.24 26.55 -15.35
N ILE A 377 16.30 26.28 -16.11
CA ILE A 377 16.36 25.23 -17.14
C ILE A 377 16.11 23.86 -16.49
N MET A 378 16.87 23.52 -15.44
CA MET A 378 16.77 22.23 -14.79
C MET A 378 15.39 21.99 -14.19
N GLN A 379 14.84 22.96 -13.46
CA GLN A 379 13.49 22.86 -12.88
C GLN A 379 12.42 22.66 -13.96
N HIS A 380 12.50 23.43 -15.04
CA HIS A 380 11.52 23.38 -16.12
C HIS A 380 11.50 22.02 -16.85
N TYR A 381 12.63 21.56 -17.37
CA TYR A 381 12.65 20.34 -18.17
C TYR A 381 12.54 19.06 -17.34
N ALA A 382 12.92 19.08 -16.05
CA ALA A 382 12.63 17.98 -15.14
C ALA A 382 11.11 17.74 -15.06
N LEU A 383 10.33 18.80 -14.87
CA LEU A 383 8.85 18.73 -14.89
C LEU A 383 8.30 18.33 -16.28
N LEU A 384 8.96 18.71 -17.38
CA LEU A 384 8.51 18.28 -18.70
C LEU A 384 8.77 16.81 -18.99
N ILE A 385 9.85 16.20 -18.45
CA ILE A 385 10.12 14.78 -18.62
C ILE A 385 8.99 13.96 -17.99
N GLY A 386 8.67 14.22 -16.72
CA GLY A 386 7.58 13.56 -16.01
C GLY A 386 7.86 13.35 -14.52
N PRO A 387 6.94 12.70 -13.80
CA PRO A 387 7.06 12.46 -12.35
C PRO A 387 8.18 11.48 -12.00
N ASP A 388 8.60 10.63 -12.94
CA ASP A 388 9.70 9.69 -12.77
C ASP A 388 10.78 9.99 -13.80
N ILE A 389 12.01 10.19 -13.32
CA ILE A 389 13.20 10.49 -14.13
C ILE A 389 14.29 9.46 -13.79
N GLU A 390 14.81 8.79 -14.80
CA GLU A 390 15.95 7.87 -14.68
C GLU A 390 17.10 8.40 -15.54
N PHE A 391 18.07 9.04 -14.89
CA PHE A 391 19.29 9.51 -15.53
C PHE A 391 20.29 8.36 -15.62
N LYS A 392 20.52 7.86 -16.84
CA LYS A 392 21.69 7.04 -17.14
C LYS A 392 22.92 7.91 -17.09
N THR A 393 23.96 7.45 -16.40
CA THR A 393 25.19 8.22 -16.25
C THR A 393 26.31 7.55 -17.02
N GLU A 394 27.02 8.31 -17.84
CA GLU A 394 28.26 7.86 -18.46
C GLU A 394 29.38 8.83 -18.09
N THR A 395 30.57 8.30 -17.82
CA THR A 395 31.71 9.12 -17.42
C THR A 395 33.00 8.69 -18.11
N GLU A 396 33.77 9.63 -18.63
CA GLU A 396 35.11 9.41 -19.16
C GLU A 396 36.15 10.18 -18.32
N LYS A 397 37.23 9.49 -17.89
CA LYS A 397 38.31 10.04 -17.06
C LYS A 397 37.82 10.70 -15.74
N ILE A 398 36.68 10.28 -15.22
CA ILE A 398 36.20 10.59 -13.87
C ILE A 398 36.28 9.31 -13.04
N SER A 399 36.76 9.42 -11.80
CA SER A 399 36.75 8.31 -10.84
C SER A 399 35.38 8.26 -10.17
N SER A 400 34.42 7.55 -10.78
CA SER A 400 33.04 7.46 -10.31
C SER A 400 32.92 6.87 -8.91
N ASP A 401 33.82 5.96 -8.52
CA ASP A 401 33.86 5.22 -7.24
C ASP A 401 34.20 6.10 -6.03
N ILE A 402 34.97 7.16 -6.24
CA ILE A 402 35.37 8.13 -5.19
C ILE A 402 34.75 9.51 -5.39
N SER A 403 34.02 9.72 -6.49
CA SER A 403 33.16 10.89 -6.68
C SER A 403 31.89 10.76 -5.83
N SER A 404 31.15 11.85 -5.69
CA SER A 404 29.88 11.86 -4.96
C SER A 404 28.85 12.73 -5.66
N TYR A 405 27.58 12.48 -5.39
CA TYR A 405 26.49 13.35 -5.81
C TYR A 405 25.52 13.58 -4.65
N THR A 406 24.86 14.72 -4.65
CA THR A 406 23.79 15.06 -3.71
C THR A 406 22.50 15.24 -4.50
N LEU A 407 21.45 14.57 -4.03
CA LEU A 407 20.11 14.66 -4.61
C LEU A 407 19.10 14.92 -3.49
N ASP A 408 18.34 15.99 -3.63
CA ASP A 408 17.22 16.36 -2.78
C ASP A 408 16.13 16.98 -3.66
N TYR A 409 14.90 16.49 -3.55
CA TYR A 409 13.74 16.98 -4.29
C TYR A 409 12.49 16.87 -3.41
N ASP A 410 11.46 17.62 -3.76
CA ASP A 410 10.12 17.52 -3.19
C ASP A 410 9.37 16.36 -3.85
N PRO A 411 9.18 15.22 -3.17
CA PRO A 411 8.37 14.14 -3.71
C PRO A 411 6.89 14.50 -3.63
N GLY A 412 6.12 13.91 -4.52
CA GLY A 412 4.67 13.88 -4.49
C GLY A 412 4.17 13.24 -3.19
N PRO A 413 2.91 13.53 -2.82
CA PRO A 413 2.36 13.00 -1.59
C PRO A 413 2.18 11.48 -1.69
N GLY A 414 2.60 10.75 -0.64
CA GLY A 414 2.30 9.32 -0.54
C GLY A 414 3.42 8.37 -0.93
N ALA A 415 4.67 8.74 -0.67
CA ALA A 415 5.83 7.93 -0.95
C ALA A 415 6.32 7.11 0.25
N LEU A 416 6.22 5.78 0.12
CA LEU A 416 6.74 4.84 1.10
C LEU A 416 8.25 5.01 1.23
N THR A 417 8.68 5.33 2.45
CA THR A 417 10.08 5.50 2.85
C THR A 417 10.48 4.46 3.89
N TYR A 418 9.55 4.08 4.77
CA TYR A 418 9.80 3.15 5.87
C TYR A 418 8.82 1.98 5.86
N LEU A 419 9.35 0.78 6.04
CA LEU A 419 8.54 -0.42 6.27
C LEU A 419 8.77 -0.91 7.70
N HIS A 420 7.69 -1.24 8.39
CA HIS A 420 7.70 -1.93 9.66
C HIS A 420 6.72 -3.11 9.61
N ILE A 421 7.25 -4.30 9.38
CA ILE A 421 6.47 -5.52 9.17
C ILE A 421 6.88 -6.54 10.22
N THR A 422 5.90 -7.06 10.95
CA THR A 422 6.11 -8.11 11.94
C THR A 422 5.20 -9.30 11.68
N GLU A 423 5.71 -10.50 11.90
CA GLU A 423 4.90 -11.70 12.02
C GLU A 423 4.69 -11.98 13.51
N ASN A 424 3.44 -12.15 13.92
CA ASN A 424 3.05 -12.37 15.30
C ASN A 424 2.36 -13.73 15.39
N LYS A 425 3.09 -14.73 15.89
CA LYS A 425 2.57 -16.08 16.05
C LYS A 425 1.74 -16.15 17.32
N VAL A 426 0.47 -16.51 17.18
CA VAL A 426 -0.49 -16.64 18.26
C VAL A 426 -1.04 -18.06 18.25
N ASP A 427 -0.90 -18.76 19.37
CA ASP A 427 -1.54 -20.05 19.55
C ASP A 427 -2.97 -19.87 20.04
N VAL A 428 -3.88 -20.62 19.46
CA VAL A 428 -5.32 -20.49 19.72
C VAL A 428 -5.89 -21.85 20.07
N GLU A 429 -6.60 -21.91 21.19
CA GLU A 429 -7.31 -23.12 21.63
C GLU A 429 -8.79 -22.82 21.87
N ILE A 430 -9.62 -23.86 21.76
CA ILE A 430 -11.04 -23.85 22.15
C ILE A 430 -11.21 -24.80 23.34
N SER A 431 -11.86 -24.33 24.40
CA SER A 431 -12.25 -25.15 25.57
C SER A 431 -13.72 -24.99 25.94
#